data_AF-A0A954AA43-F1
#
_entry.id   AF-A0A954AA43-F1
#
_cell.length_a   1.000
_cell.length_b   1.000
_cell.length_c   1.000
_cell.angle_alpha   90.00
_cell.angle_beta   90.00
_cell.angle_gamma   90.00
#
_symmetry.space_group_name_H-M   'P 1'
#
loop_
_entity.id
_entity.type
_entity.pdbx_description
1 polymer ?
#
loop_
_entity_poly.entity_id
_entity_poly.type
_entity_poly.pdbx_seq_one_letter_code
_entity_poly.pdbx_strand_id
1 'polypeptide(L)'
;MADYTLIQADAFADRLFSGNPAAVMVLDAPLPDDLMQSIAAENNLSETAFVLREGDALSIRWFTPTSEVPFCGHATLASAHVLMTEYGVNGPVSLQTRKVGTLRVTKSADGYELDLPRIDATPLTDIPPVLQEIFPGGWRAVLRNFENM
;
A
#
# COMPACT_ATOMS: atom_id res chain seq x y z
N MET A 1 -18.02 20.89 14.45
CA MET A 1 -17.58 20.25 13.20
C MET A 1 -16.13 19.89 13.42
N ALA A 2 -15.72 18.66 13.08
CA ALA A 2 -14.32 18.26 13.12
C ALA A 2 -13.77 18.37 11.71
N ASP A 3 -12.59 18.97 11.58
CA ASP A 3 -11.97 19.23 10.28
C ASP A 3 -10.76 18.32 10.12
N TYR A 4 -10.67 17.65 8.97
CA TYR A 4 -9.57 16.77 8.62
C TYR A 4 -9.02 17.13 7.24
N THR A 5 -7.70 17.08 7.10
CA THR A 5 -7.05 17.22 5.79
C THR A 5 -6.98 15.87 5.10
N LEU A 6 -7.45 15.82 3.86
CA LEU A 6 -7.27 14.70 2.94
C LEU A 6 -6.48 15.18 1.73
N ILE A 7 -5.42 14.46 1.39
CA ILE A 7 -4.63 14.69 0.18
C ILE A 7 -4.76 13.45 -0.69
N GLN A 8 -5.22 13.61 -1.93
CA GLN A 8 -5.20 12.54 -2.91
C GLN A 8 -3.89 12.59 -3.70
N ALA A 9 -3.19 11.46 -3.78
CA ALA A 9 -1.98 11.31 -4.58
C ALA A 9 -2.05 10.06 -5.45
N ASP A 10 -1.61 10.20 -6.70
CA ASP A 10 -1.57 9.13 -7.69
C ASP A 10 -0.18 8.46 -7.65
N ALA A 11 -0.11 7.24 -7.12
CA ALA A 11 1.13 6.47 -7.08
C ALA A 11 1.44 5.86 -8.45
N PHE A 12 2.74 5.71 -8.77
CA PHE A 12 3.22 5.22 -10.08
C PHE A 12 2.74 6.07 -11.27
N ALA A 13 2.62 7.38 -11.07
CA ALA A 13 2.11 8.33 -12.05
C ALA A 13 3.18 9.39 -12.40
N ASP A 14 3.26 9.72 -13.69
CA ASP A 14 4.07 10.83 -14.23
C ASP A 14 3.20 12.04 -14.65
N ARG A 15 1.88 11.86 -14.62
CA ARG A 15 0.87 12.86 -14.96
C ARG A 15 -0.41 12.61 -14.17
N LEU A 16 -1.24 13.65 -14.05
CA LEU A 16 -2.54 13.56 -13.39
C LEU A 16 -3.45 12.49 -14.01
N PHE A 17 -4.24 11.84 -13.17
CA PHE A 17 -5.23 10.84 -13.57
C PHE A 17 -4.63 9.58 -14.21
N SER A 18 -3.41 9.22 -13.79
CA SER A 18 -2.73 7.98 -14.17
C SER A 18 -2.22 7.26 -12.92
N GLY A 19 -1.70 6.05 -13.08
CA GLY A 19 -1.24 5.28 -11.93
C GLY A 19 -2.38 4.80 -11.04
N ASN A 20 -2.15 4.76 -9.73
CA ASN A 20 -3.11 4.27 -8.74
C ASN A 20 -3.41 5.33 -7.67
N PRO A 21 -4.62 5.89 -7.61
CA PRO A 21 -4.98 6.94 -6.66
C PRO A 21 -5.14 6.39 -5.24
N ALA A 22 -4.59 7.10 -4.27
CA ALA A 22 -4.83 6.86 -2.85
C ALA A 22 -5.19 8.16 -2.13
N ALA A 23 -6.14 8.08 -1.19
CA ALA A 23 -6.35 9.15 -0.21
C ALA A 23 -5.34 8.99 0.92
N VAL A 24 -4.69 10.08 1.32
CA VAL A 24 -3.73 10.13 2.42
C VAL A 24 -4.21 11.14 3.44
N MET A 25 -4.34 10.68 4.68
CA MET A 25 -4.69 11.50 5.83
C MET A 25 -3.58 11.41 6.86
N VAL A 26 -2.88 12.51 7.09
CA VAL A 26 -1.85 12.61 8.14
C VAL A 26 -2.49 13.20 9.39
N LEU A 27 -2.42 12.46 10.49
CA LEU A 27 -3.14 12.70 11.73
C LEU A 27 -2.16 13.00 12.86
N ASP A 28 -2.53 13.92 13.75
CA ASP A 28 -1.81 14.21 15.00
C ASP A 28 -2.37 13.44 16.21
N ALA A 29 -3.50 12.76 16.04
CA ALA A 29 -4.14 11.94 17.06
C ALA A 29 -4.82 10.71 16.43
N PRO A 30 -4.87 9.56 17.13
CA PRO A 30 -5.49 8.36 16.60
C PRO A 30 -7.00 8.53 16.42
N LEU A 31 -7.53 7.99 15.33
CA LEU A 31 -8.96 7.89 15.09
C LEU A 31 -9.49 6.50 15.51
N PRO A 32 -10.75 6.40 15.95
CA PRO A 32 -11.44 5.12 16.09
C PRO A 32 -11.51 4.34 14.77
N ASP A 33 -11.46 3.01 14.87
CA ASP A 33 -11.43 2.10 13.71
C ASP A 33 -12.69 2.22 12.83
N ASP A 34 -13.85 2.40 13.45
CA ASP A 34 -15.14 2.62 12.77
C ASP A 34 -15.18 3.95 12.02
N LEU A 35 -14.55 5.00 12.58
CA LEU A 35 -14.44 6.29 11.91
C LEU A 35 -13.49 6.22 10.70
N MET A 36 -12.31 5.60 10.84
CA MET A 36 -11.42 5.39 9.69
C MET A 36 -12.09 4.57 8.59
N GLN A 37 -12.82 3.52 8.95
CA GLN A 37 -13.57 2.71 7.98
C GLN A 37 -14.66 3.54 7.29
N SER A 38 -15.39 4.38 8.03
CA SER A 38 -16.44 5.24 7.47
C SER A 38 -15.87 6.29 6.52
N ILE A 39 -14.72 6.89 6.87
CA ILE A 39 -14.03 7.83 5.98
C ILE A 39 -13.55 7.14 4.71
N ALA A 40 -12.95 5.94 4.83
CA ALA A 40 -12.50 5.18 3.66
C ALA A 40 -13.67 4.78 2.75
N ALA A 41 -14.83 4.44 3.33
CA ALA A 41 -16.05 4.17 2.58
C ALA A 41 -16.57 5.40 1.83
N GLU A 42 -16.57 6.57 2.49
CA GLU A 42 -17.00 7.84 1.89
C GLU A 42 -16.07 8.27 0.74
N ASN A 43 -14.76 8.12 0.91
CA ASN A 43 -13.76 8.46 -0.12
C ASN A 43 -13.91 7.59 -1.38
N ASN A 44 -14.31 6.33 -1.22
CA ASN A 44 -14.56 5.37 -2.30
C ASN A 44 -13.41 5.24 -3.32
N LEU A 45 -12.17 5.35 -2.86
CA LEU A 45 -10.96 5.00 -3.60
C LEU A 45 -10.55 3.56 -3.30
N SER A 46 -9.56 3.02 -4.03
CA SER A 46 -9.01 1.69 -3.74
C SER A 46 -8.56 1.60 -2.28
N GLU A 47 -7.80 2.59 -1.80
CA GLU A 47 -7.39 2.68 -0.40
C GLU A 47 -7.35 4.13 0.10
N THR A 48 -7.73 4.28 1.37
CA THR A 48 -7.40 5.44 2.20
C THR A 48 -6.32 5.04 3.20
N ALA A 49 -5.19 5.75 3.18
CA ALA A 49 -4.09 5.61 4.11
C ALA A 49 -4.22 6.64 5.24
N PHE A 50 -4.14 6.16 6.47
CA PHE A 50 -4.10 6.99 7.68
C PHE A 50 -2.69 6.90 8.26
N VAL A 51 -1.95 8.01 8.20
CA VAL A 51 -0.63 8.14 8.81
C VAL A 51 -0.80 8.85 10.15
N LEU A 52 -0.41 8.23 11.25
CA LEU A 52 -0.40 8.86 12.56
C LEU A 52 1.01 9.32 12.90
N ARG A 53 1.14 10.59 13.31
CA ARG A 53 2.38 11.21 13.79
C ARG A 53 2.40 11.23 15.31
N GLU A 54 3.37 10.56 15.91
CA GLU A 54 3.61 10.56 17.35
C GLU A 54 5.05 11.06 17.62
N GLY A 55 5.20 12.39 17.62
CA GLY A 55 6.53 13.02 17.60
C GLY A 55 7.24 12.73 16.28
N ASP A 56 8.40 12.08 16.37
CA ASP A 56 9.18 11.64 15.20
C ASP A 56 8.75 10.25 14.68
N ALA A 57 7.92 9.52 15.43
CA ALA A 57 7.42 8.22 15.03
C ALA A 57 6.24 8.37 14.05
N LEU A 58 6.26 7.57 12.99
CA LEU A 58 5.18 7.49 12.01
C LEU A 58 4.63 6.08 11.99
N SER A 59 3.31 5.95 12.14
CA SER A 59 2.60 4.69 11.90
C SER A 59 1.57 4.86 10.79
N ILE A 60 1.23 3.76 10.12
CA ILE A 60 0.30 3.77 8.98
C ILE A 60 -0.70 2.62 9.06
N ARG A 61 -1.93 2.91 8.62
CA ARG A 61 -3.00 1.94 8.40
C ARG A 61 -3.65 2.20 7.05
N TRP A 62 -4.19 1.16 6.43
CA TRP A 62 -4.86 1.25 5.13
C TRP A 62 -6.23 0.62 5.20
N PHE A 63 -7.19 1.33 4.64
CA PHE A 63 -8.57 0.88 4.58
C PHE A 63 -9.04 0.94 3.13
N THR A 64 -9.59 -0.17 2.66
CA THR A 64 -10.51 -0.15 1.51
C THR A 64 -11.86 0.38 1.97
N PRO A 65 -12.82 0.64 1.06
CA PRO A 65 -14.17 1.03 1.44
C PRO A 65 -14.90 0.04 2.37
N THR A 66 -14.42 -1.20 2.46
CA THR A 66 -15.10 -2.28 3.20
C THR A 66 -14.30 -2.85 4.37
N SER A 67 -12.98 -2.67 4.42
CA SER A 67 -12.13 -3.31 5.43
C SER A 67 -10.75 -2.69 5.57
N GLU A 68 -10.13 -2.83 6.74
CA GLU A 68 -8.69 -2.64 6.91
C GLU A 68 -7.90 -3.75 6.21
N VAL A 69 -6.85 -3.38 5.46
CA VAL A 69 -5.93 -4.32 4.81
C VAL A 69 -4.57 -4.35 5.53
N PRO A 70 -3.90 -5.50 5.56
CA PRO A 70 -2.65 -5.67 6.34
C PRO A 70 -1.48 -4.88 5.77
N PHE A 71 -1.52 -4.55 4.47
CA PHE A 71 -0.46 -3.91 3.72
C PHE A 71 -1.01 -3.39 2.39
N CYS A 72 -0.57 -2.20 1.96
CA CYS A 72 -0.82 -1.69 0.61
C CYS A 72 0.37 -0.88 0.09
N GLY A 73 1.04 -1.36 -0.97
CA GLY A 73 2.27 -0.76 -1.48
C GLY A 73 2.08 0.65 -2.07
N HIS A 74 1.11 0.84 -2.97
CA HIS A 74 0.94 2.13 -3.66
C HIS A 74 0.48 3.23 -2.70
N ALA A 75 -0.43 2.93 -1.76
CA ALA A 75 -0.87 3.88 -0.75
C ALA A 75 0.25 4.21 0.27
N THR A 76 1.21 3.29 0.48
CA THR A 76 2.44 3.56 1.24
C THR A 76 3.34 4.56 0.50
N LEU A 77 3.53 4.39 -0.81
CA LEU A 77 4.30 5.32 -1.64
C LEU A 77 3.65 6.70 -1.70
N ALA A 78 2.33 6.75 -1.90
CA ALA A 78 1.54 7.99 -1.86
C ALA A 78 1.71 8.71 -0.51
N SER A 79 1.65 7.96 0.60
CA SER A 79 1.84 8.50 1.94
C SER A 79 3.23 9.07 2.15
N ALA A 80 4.28 8.37 1.70
CA ALA A 80 5.65 8.86 1.78
C ALA A 80 5.87 10.11 0.91
N HIS A 81 5.26 10.17 -0.27
CA HIS A 81 5.27 11.36 -1.12
C HIS A 81 4.67 12.56 -0.37
N VAL A 82 3.46 12.43 0.15
CA VAL A 82 2.76 13.47 0.92
C VAL A 82 3.56 13.92 2.15
N LEU A 83 4.14 12.98 2.90
CA LEU A 83 4.96 13.31 4.06
C LEU A 83 6.19 14.17 3.70
N MET A 84 6.82 13.87 2.56
CA MET A 84 8.00 14.60 2.09
C MET A 84 7.64 15.96 1.47
N THR A 85 6.55 16.07 0.72
CA THR A 85 6.21 17.30 -0.02
C THR A 85 5.38 18.28 0.81
N GLU A 86 4.43 17.79 1.62
CA GLU A 86 3.48 18.63 2.34
C GLU A 86 3.81 18.77 3.84
N TYR A 87 4.50 17.79 4.43
CA TYR A 87 4.78 17.76 5.88
C TYR A 87 6.27 17.90 6.24
N GLY A 88 7.14 18.11 5.25
CA GLY A 88 8.55 18.44 5.45
C GLY A 88 9.39 17.31 6.04
N VAL A 89 8.97 16.05 5.91
CA VAL A 89 9.76 14.90 6.35
C VAL A 89 10.95 14.73 5.41
N ASN A 90 12.17 14.86 5.95
CA ASN A 90 13.41 14.77 5.18
C ASN A 90 14.06 13.40 5.33
N GLY A 91 14.57 12.85 4.22
CA GLY A 91 15.24 11.54 4.21
C GLY A 91 14.27 10.37 4.10
N PRO A 92 14.73 9.13 4.39
CA PRO A 92 13.90 7.94 4.31
C PRO A 92 12.72 7.98 5.29
N VAL A 93 11.52 7.68 4.81
CA VAL A 93 10.29 7.59 5.59
C VAL A 93 10.16 6.16 6.13
N SER A 94 10.17 6.01 7.45
CA SER A 94 9.93 4.73 8.12
C SER A 94 8.52 4.71 8.71
N LEU A 95 7.68 3.80 8.23
CA LEU A 95 6.27 3.68 8.61
C LEU A 95 6.07 2.38 9.39
N GLN A 96 5.66 2.51 10.65
CA GLN A 96 5.29 1.37 11.48
C GLN A 96 3.90 0.85 11.08
N THR A 97 3.80 -0.46 10.85
CA THR A 97 2.54 -1.11 10.50
C THR A 97 2.11 -2.07 11.60
N ARG A 98 0.82 -2.43 11.62
CA ARG A 98 0.31 -3.40 12.60
C ARG A 98 0.72 -4.85 12.33
N LYS A 99 0.96 -5.23 11.06
CA LYS A 99 1.08 -6.66 10.67
C LYS A 99 2.36 -7.02 9.90
N VAL A 100 2.95 -6.09 9.15
CA VAL A 100 4.08 -6.39 8.25
C VAL A 100 5.40 -5.80 8.73
N GLY A 101 5.45 -5.28 9.96
CA GLY A 101 6.63 -4.64 10.53
C GLY A 101 6.79 -3.19 10.08
N THR A 102 8.03 -2.72 9.94
CA THR A 102 8.33 -1.37 9.47
C THR A 102 8.56 -1.38 7.97
N LEU A 103 7.85 -0.53 7.25
CA LEU A 103 8.08 -0.28 5.83
C LEU A 103 8.94 0.97 5.69
N ARG A 104 9.94 0.91 4.81
CA ARG A 104 10.82 2.04 4.55
C ARG A 104 10.65 2.48 3.11
N VAL A 105 10.42 3.78 2.93
CA VAL A 105 10.40 4.42 1.61
C VAL A 105 11.56 5.40 1.51
N THR A 106 12.37 5.25 0.47
CA THR A 106 13.48 6.16 0.17
C THR A 106 13.20 6.89 -1.13
N LYS A 107 13.45 8.21 -1.17
CA LYS A 107 13.41 8.97 -2.42
C LYS A 107 14.72 8.75 -3.17
N SER A 108 14.64 8.30 -4.42
CA SER A 108 15.77 8.11 -5.33
C SER A 108 15.74 9.15 -6.46
N ALA A 109 16.70 9.08 -7.39
CA ALA A 109 16.74 9.99 -8.54
C ALA A 109 15.52 9.84 -9.46
N ASP A 110 15.00 8.62 -9.58
CA ASP A 110 13.94 8.26 -10.54
C ASP A 110 12.56 8.09 -9.87
N GLY A 111 12.44 8.39 -8.56
CA GLY A 111 11.17 8.32 -7.84
C GLY A 111 11.31 7.83 -6.40
N TYR A 112 10.61 6.76 -6.07
CA TYR A 112 10.52 6.20 -4.73
C TYR A 112 10.80 4.70 -4.73
N GLU A 113 11.57 4.26 -3.73
CA GLU A 113 11.90 2.86 -3.48
C GLU A 113 11.22 2.43 -2.17
N LEU A 114 10.44 1.34 -2.21
CA LEU A 114 9.76 0.76 -1.05
C LEU A 114 10.36 -0.59 -0.72
N ASP A 115 10.85 -0.74 0.51
CA ASP A 115 11.29 -2.02 1.04
C ASP A 115 10.08 -2.91 1.33
N LEU A 116 9.97 -4.03 0.63
CA LEU A 116 8.88 -5.00 0.79
C LEU A 116 9.30 -6.20 1.64
N PRO A 117 8.40 -6.75 2.47
CA PRO A 117 8.65 -8.02 3.12
C PRO A 117 8.83 -9.11 2.05
N ARG A 118 9.92 -9.88 2.15
CA ARG A 118 10.12 -11.06 1.31
C ARG A 118 9.14 -12.14 1.75
N ILE A 119 8.21 -12.49 0.86
CA ILE A 119 7.30 -13.63 1.04
C ILE A 119 7.85 -14.74 0.15
N ASP A 120 8.38 -15.79 0.77
CA ASP A 120 8.90 -16.93 0.01
C ASP A 120 7.75 -17.66 -0.69
N ALA A 121 7.98 -18.01 -1.96
CA ALA A 121 7.04 -18.81 -2.72
C ALA A 121 7.03 -20.24 -2.18
N THR A 122 5.85 -20.79 -1.94
CA THR A 122 5.68 -22.21 -1.64
C THR A 122 5.59 -22.98 -2.97
N PRO A 123 6.45 -23.99 -3.22
CA PRO A 123 6.33 -24.82 -4.39
C PRO A 123 4.96 -25.50 -4.45
N LEU A 124 4.27 -25.38 -5.58
CA LEU A 124 3.06 -26.13 -5.86
C LEU A 124 3.42 -27.44 -6.56
N THR A 125 3.03 -28.56 -5.94
CA THR A 125 3.16 -29.89 -6.57
C THR A 125 2.09 -30.10 -7.63
N ASP A 126 0.89 -29.56 -7.43
CA ASP A 126 -0.19 -29.48 -8.40
C ASP A 126 -0.94 -28.15 -8.30
N ILE A 127 -1.63 -27.75 -9.37
CA ILE A 127 -2.51 -26.58 -9.34
C ILE A 127 -3.92 -26.97 -8.88
N PRO A 128 -4.67 -26.04 -8.25
CA PRO A 128 -6.08 -26.24 -7.95
C PRO A 128 -6.89 -26.71 -9.18
N PRO A 129 -7.86 -27.63 -9.02
CA PRO A 129 -8.66 -28.16 -10.13
C PRO A 129 -9.29 -27.08 -11.02
N VAL A 130 -9.77 -25.99 -10.41
CA VAL A 130 -10.37 -24.84 -11.13
C VAL A 130 -9.41 -24.18 -12.14
N LEU A 131 -8.10 -24.27 -11.89
CA LEU A 131 -7.09 -23.74 -12.81
C LEU A 131 -6.68 -24.77 -13.87
N GLN A 132 -6.88 -26.07 -13.63
CA GLN A 132 -6.52 -27.12 -14.60
C GLN A 132 -7.30 -26.96 -15.90
N GLU A 133 -8.57 -26.58 -15.81
CA GLU A 133 -9.47 -26.37 -16.95
C GLU A 133 -9.04 -25.18 -17.84
N ILE A 134 -8.29 -24.22 -17.28
CA ILE A 134 -7.77 -23.06 -18.01
C ILE A 134 -6.56 -23.44 -18.88
N PHE A 135 -5.86 -24.52 -18.53
CA PHE A 135 -4.64 -24.98 -19.21
C PHE A 135 -4.88 -26.33 -19.92
N PRO A 136 -5.58 -26.35 -21.07
CA PRO A 136 -5.95 -27.59 -21.77
C PRO A 136 -4.74 -28.44 -22.25
N GLY A 137 -3.54 -27.86 -22.31
CA GLY A 137 -2.28 -28.56 -22.61
C GLY A 137 -1.46 -28.98 -21.38
N GLY A 138 -2.02 -28.84 -20.17
CA GLY A 138 -1.32 -29.03 -18.90
C GLY A 138 -0.55 -27.78 -18.46
N TRP A 139 -0.83 -27.34 -17.24
CA TRP A 139 -0.26 -26.12 -16.67
C TRP A 139 1.27 -26.12 -16.58
N ARG A 140 1.90 -27.29 -16.40
CA ARG A 140 3.36 -27.45 -16.38
C ARG A 140 4.03 -27.15 -17.71
N ALA A 141 3.31 -27.15 -18.83
CA ALA A 141 3.88 -26.73 -20.11
C ALA A 141 3.87 -25.21 -20.26
N VAL A 142 2.87 -24.54 -19.66
CA VAL A 142 2.63 -23.09 -19.78
C VAL A 142 3.38 -22.29 -18.73
N LEU A 143 3.45 -22.79 -17.49
CA LEU A 143 4.08 -22.12 -16.35
C LEU A 143 5.53 -22.57 -16.10
N ARG A 144 6.17 -23.19 -17.11
CA ARG A 144 7.62 -23.47 -17.06
C ARG A 144 8.39 -22.16 -17.00
N ASN A 145 9.02 -21.88 -15.85
CA ASN A 145 10.03 -20.84 -15.71
C ASN A 145 11.43 -21.45 -15.61
N PHE A 146 12.45 -20.67 -15.98
CA PHE A 146 13.86 -21.06 -16.05
C PHE A 146 14.44 -21.63 -14.74
N GLU A 147 13.78 -21.42 -13.60
CA GLU A 147 14.21 -21.87 -12.27
C GLU A 147 13.73 -23.28 -11.88
N ASN A 148 12.94 -23.94 -12.73
CA ASN A 148 12.51 -25.34 -12.57
C ASN A 148 13.18 -26.27 -13.62
N MET A 149 14.50 -26.19 -13.76
CA MET A 149 15.31 -27.23 -14.44
C MET A 149 15.78 -28.29 -13.44
#